data_AF-A0AAV5WDD6-F1
#
_entry.id   AF-A0AAV5WDD6-F1
#
_cell.length_a   1.000
_cell.length_b   1.000
_cell.length_c   1.000
_cell.angle_alpha   90.00
_cell.angle_beta   90.00
_cell.angle_gamma   90.00
#
_symmetry.space_group_name_H-M   'P 1'
#
loop_
_entity.id
_entity.type
_entity.pdbx_description
1 polymer ?
#
loop_
_entity_poly.entity_id
_entity_poly.type
_entity_poly.pdbx_seq_one_letter_code
_entity_poly.pdbx_strand_id
1 'polypeptide(L)'
;FFLSEMVEIQRKWIYLEPIFGRDALPSEASRFARVDNEFRAILNDVSRDPRLISLCNRSGLKNTLETIVDQLNRCQRALNQFLEDKRSAFSRFYFLGDDDLLEILGQSTNPTVIQQHLKKLFQGINRVIFNPDSTSITAMVSS
;
A
#
# COMPACT_ATOMS: atom_id res chain seq x y z
N PHE A 1 16.81 14.30 -15.15
CA PHE A 1 15.59 13.82 -15.81
C PHE A 1 15.38 12.33 -15.55
N PHE A 2 16.13 11.42 -16.17
CA PHE A 2 15.97 9.98 -15.94
C PHE A 2 16.12 9.57 -14.46
N LEU A 3 17.17 10.04 -13.79
CA LEU A 3 17.40 9.74 -12.37
C LEU A 3 16.30 10.30 -11.45
N SER A 4 15.79 11.49 -11.74
CA SER A 4 14.72 12.09 -10.93
C SER A 4 13.42 11.31 -11.06
N GLU A 5 13.06 10.88 -12.28
CA GLU A 5 11.89 10.03 -12.51
C GLU A 5 12.05 8.66 -11.86
N MET A 6 13.22 8.03 -11.98
CA MET A 6 13.46 6.73 -11.34
C MET A 6 13.36 6.80 -9.82
N VAL A 7 13.83 7.88 -9.18
CA VAL A 7 13.68 8.08 -7.74
C VAL A 7 12.21 8.27 -7.35
N GLU A 8 11.43 9.01 -8.15
CA GLU A 8 9.99 9.16 -7.92
C GLU A 8 9.26 7.81 -8.03
N ILE A 9 9.52 7.07 -9.11
CA ILE A 9 8.97 5.73 -9.36
C ILE A 9 9.31 4.81 -8.20
N GLN A 10 10.58 4.75 -7.80
CA GLN A 10 11.05 3.89 -6.71
C GLN A 10 10.31 4.18 -5.40
N ARG A 11 10.16 5.46 -5.02
CA ARG A 11 9.44 5.85 -3.79
C ARG A 11 7.99 5.38 -3.80
N LYS A 12 7.27 5.61 -4.91
CA LYS A 12 5.87 5.19 -5.06
C LYS A 12 5.75 3.67 -5.09
N TRP A 13 6.62 2.99 -5.83
CA TRP A 13 6.61 1.54 -5.97
C TRP A 13 6.88 0.83 -4.64
N ILE A 14 7.86 1.29 -3.84
CA ILE A 14 8.15 0.72 -2.51
C ILE A 14 6.94 0.82 -1.58
N TYR A 15 6.17 1.91 -1.65
CA TYR A 15 4.97 2.07 -0.83
C TYR A 15 3.83 1.17 -1.32
N LEU A 16 3.61 1.11 -2.63
CA LEU A 16 2.47 0.41 -3.23
C LEU A 16 2.65 -1.11 -3.31
N GLU A 17 3.87 -1.62 -3.52
CA GLU A 17 4.16 -3.05 -3.66
C GLU A 17 3.62 -3.92 -2.52
N PRO A 18 3.90 -3.63 -1.24
CA PRO A 18 3.39 -4.45 -0.13
C PRO A 18 1.86 -4.37 0.02
N ILE A 19 1.23 -3.29 -0.43
CA ILE A 19 -0.22 -3.08 -0.35
C ILE A 19 -0.92 -3.95 -1.40
N PHE A 20 -0.46 -3.88 -2.65
CA PHE A 20 -1.00 -4.69 -3.74
C PHE A 20 -0.64 -6.17 -3.60
N GLY A 21 0.52 -6.50 -3.01
CA GLY A 21 0.92 -7.87 -2.72
C GLY A 21 0.05 -8.58 -1.67
N ARG A 22 -0.77 -7.84 -0.90
CA ARG A 22 -1.74 -8.39 0.07
C ARG A 22 -3.18 -8.38 -0.45
N ASP A 23 -3.37 -8.19 -1.76
CA ASP A 23 -4.69 -8.10 -2.41
C ASP A 23 -5.63 -7.03 -1.82
N ALA A 24 -5.07 -5.96 -1.24
CA ALA A 24 -5.87 -4.91 -0.60
C ALA A 24 -6.75 -4.13 -1.60
N LEU A 25 -6.30 -3.99 -2.85
CA LEU A 25 -7.03 -3.36 -3.96
C LEU A 25 -7.09 -4.28 -5.20
N PRO A 26 -8.01 -5.26 -5.24
CA PRO A 26 -8.10 -6.20 -6.37
C PRO A 26 -8.43 -5.52 -7.71
N SER A 27 -9.18 -4.41 -7.68
CA SER A 27 -9.58 -3.65 -8.88
C SER A 27 -8.39 -3.08 -9.65
N GLU A 28 -7.30 -2.75 -8.97
CA GLU A 28 -6.10 -2.15 -9.56
C GLU A 28 -4.88 -3.11 -9.55
N ALA A 29 -5.03 -4.32 -9.01
CA ALA A 29 -3.96 -5.30 -8.90
C ALA A 29 -3.33 -5.66 -10.25
N SER A 30 -4.15 -5.83 -11.30
CA SER A 30 -3.64 -6.13 -12.65
C SER A 30 -2.83 -4.98 -13.24
N ARG A 31 -3.22 -3.72 -12.99
CA ARG A 31 -2.47 -2.53 -13.40
C ARG A 31 -1.13 -2.49 -12.68
N PHE A 32 -1.14 -2.64 -11.36
CA PHE A 32 0.08 -2.61 -10.57
C PHE A 32 1.05 -3.73 -10.97
N ALA A 33 0.55 -4.95 -11.19
CA ALA A 33 1.38 -6.09 -11.62
C ALA A 33 2.10 -5.83 -12.96
N ARG A 34 1.44 -5.15 -13.90
CA ARG A 34 2.08 -4.78 -15.17
C ARG A 34 3.22 -3.76 -14.95
N VAL A 35 2.97 -2.76 -14.11
CA VAL A 35 3.98 -1.76 -13.73
C VAL A 35 5.15 -2.38 -12.98
N ASP A 36 4.87 -3.29 -12.05
CA ASP A 36 5.86 -4.03 -11.27
C ASP A 36 6.80 -4.82 -12.17
N ASN A 37 6.24 -5.59 -13.11
CA ASN A 37 7.04 -6.35 -14.08
C ASN A 37 7.92 -5.45 -14.95
N GLU A 38 7.38 -4.33 -15.44
CA GLU A 38 8.11 -3.40 -16.30
C GLU A 38 9.24 -2.68 -15.53
N PHE A 39 8.96 -2.25 -14.30
CA PHE A 39 9.95 -1.59 -13.46
C PHE A 39 11.06 -2.56 -13.03
N ARG A 40 10.71 -3.79 -12.64
CA ARG A 40 11.70 -4.85 -12.33
C ARG A 40 12.58 -5.19 -13.53
N ALA A 41 12.03 -5.19 -14.74
CA ALA A 41 12.83 -5.39 -15.96
C ALA A 41 13.88 -4.29 -16.12
N ILE A 42 13.52 -3.03 -15.89
CA ILE A 42 14.46 -1.90 -15.92
C ILE A 42 15.54 -2.05 -14.83
N LEU A 43 15.15 -2.39 -13.60
CA LEU A 43 16.09 -2.60 -12.50
C LEU A 43 17.07 -3.74 -12.78
N ASN A 44 16.61 -4.84 -13.39
CA ASN A 44 17.47 -5.94 -13.81
C ASN A 44 18.49 -5.50 -14.86
N ASP A 45 18.08 -4.66 -15.82
CA ASP A 45 19.00 -4.12 -16.83
C ASP A 45 20.05 -3.18 -16.20
N VAL A 46 19.64 -2.32 -15.26
CA VAL A 46 20.54 -1.44 -14.50
C VAL A 46 21.50 -2.26 -13.63
N SER A 47 21.03 -3.37 -13.05
CA SER A 47 21.88 -4.30 -12.29
C SER A 47 22.93 -4.99 -13.17
N ARG A 48 22.66 -5.17 -14.47
CA ARG A 48 23.61 -5.77 -15.42
C ARG A 48 24.63 -4.76 -15.93
N ASP A 49 24.21 -3.52 -16.17
CA ASP A 49 25.10 -2.42 -16.56
C ASP A 49 24.75 -1.13 -15.80
N PRO A 50 25.50 -0.78 -14.73
CA PRO A 50 25.21 0.38 -13.90
C PRO A 50 25.62 1.72 -14.55
N ARG A 51 26.21 1.71 -15.75
CA ARG A 51 26.66 2.95 -16.42
C ARG A 51 25.47 3.77 -16.87
N LEU A 52 25.38 5.02 -16.37
CA LEU A 52 24.30 5.96 -16.73
C LEU A 52 24.21 6.23 -18.24
N ILE A 53 25.33 6.24 -18.94
CA ILE A 53 25.37 6.45 -20.39
C ILE A 53 24.65 5.31 -21.14
N SER A 54 24.86 4.06 -20.72
CA SER A 54 24.18 2.90 -21.30
C SER A 54 22.67 2.99 -21.09
N LEU A 55 22.23 3.42 -19.90
CA LEU A 55 20.82 3.59 -19.59
C LEU A 55 20.17 4.70 -20.45
N CYS A 56 20.82 5.86 -20.57
CA CYS A 56 20.34 6.99 -21.37
C CYS A 56 20.25 6.67 -22.88
N ASN A 57 21.09 5.76 -23.38
CA ASN A 57 21.10 5.33 -24.78
C ASN A 57 20.03 4.27 -25.09
N ARG A 58 19.28 3.79 -24.10
CA ARG A 58 18.20 2.83 -24.31
C ARG A 58 17.03 3.49 -25.05
N SER A 59 16.70 2.96 -26.22
CA SER A 59 15.57 3.41 -27.02
C SER A 59 14.25 3.28 -26.26
N GLY A 60 13.48 4.37 -26.19
CA GLY A 60 12.15 4.36 -25.60
C GLY A 60 12.09 4.40 -24.07
N LEU A 61 13.22 4.40 -23.36
CA LEU A 61 13.25 4.40 -21.89
C LEU A 61 12.47 5.58 -21.30
N LYS A 62 12.61 6.77 -21.88
CA LYS A 62 11.89 7.98 -21.44
C LYS A 62 10.38 7.74 -21.42
N ASN A 63 9.82 7.30 -22.54
CA ASN A 63 8.38 7.06 -22.69
C ASN A 63 7.92 5.95 -21.73
N THR A 64 8.74 4.93 -21.50
CA THR A 64 8.47 3.88 -20.51
C THR A 64 8.41 4.46 -19.09
N LEU A 65 9.39 5.26 -18.66
CA LEU A 65 9.38 5.86 -17.33
C LEU A 65 8.19 6.79 -17.13
N GLU A 66 7.88 7.64 -18.12
CA GLU A 66 6.69 8.51 -18.10
C GLU A 66 5.39 7.68 -17.96
N THR A 67 5.31 6.55 -18.67
CA THR A 67 4.16 5.63 -18.58
C THR A 67 4.07 4.99 -17.18
N ILE A 68 5.19 4.52 -16.63
CA ILE A 68 5.25 3.94 -15.27
C ILE A 68 4.79 4.98 -14.25
N VAL A 69 5.27 6.23 -14.33
CA VAL A 69 4.85 7.32 -13.44
C VAL A 69 3.34 7.56 -13.51
N ASP A 70 2.75 7.65 -14.71
CA ASP A 70 1.31 7.82 -14.87
C ASP A 70 0.52 6.65 -14.25
N GLN A 71 0.95 5.40 -14.50
CA GLN A 71 0.27 4.24 -13.94
C GLN A 71 0.37 4.17 -12.42
N LEU A 72 1.54 4.45 -11.82
CA LEU A 72 1.69 4.52 -10.36
C LEU A 72 0.83 5.63 -9.76
N ASN A 73 0.73 6.78 -10.44
CA ASN A 73 -0.16 7.87 -10.01
C ASN A 73 -1.63 7.46 -10.04
N ARG A 74 -2.06 6.64 -11.02
CA ARG A 74 -3.41 6.08 -11.05
C ARG A 74 -3.64 5.10 -9.91
N CYS A 75 -2.72 4.17 -9.67
CA CYS A 75 -2.79 3.23 -8.53
C CYS A 75 -2.88 3.98 -7.19
N GLN A 76 -2.06 5.02 -6.99
CA GLN A 76 -2.08 5.82 -5.78
C GLN A 76 -3.41 6.57 -5.60
N ARG A 77 -3.97 7.16 -6.67
CA ARG A 77 -5.28 7.82 -6.59
C ARG A 77 -6.40 6.84 -6.24
N ALA A 78 -6.39 5.66 -6.84
CA ALA A 78 -7.36 4.62 -6.54
C ALA A 78 -7.25 4.13 -5.08
N LEU A 79 -6.03 3.97 -4.57
CA LEU A 79 -5.78 3.64 -3.17
C LEU A 79 -6.33 4.73 -2.24
N ASN A 80 -6.03 6.00 -2.51
CA ASN A 80 -6.52 7.11 -1.70
C ASN A 80 -8.05 7.17 -1.69
N GLN A 81 -8.70 6.97 -2.84
CA GLN A 81 -10.16 6.93 -2.94
C GLN A 81 -10.72 5.77 -2.12
N PHE A 82 -10.14 4.57 -2.24
CA PHE A 82 -10.56 3.41 -1.45
C PHE A 82 -10.47 3.69 0.05
N LEU A 83 -9.37 4.28 0.52
CA LEU A 83 -9.21 4.62 1.94
C LEU A 83 -10.23 5.66 2.40
N GLU A 84 -10.51 6.67 1.57
CA GLU A 84 -11.52 7.68 1.88
C GLU A 84 -12.94 7.10 1.91
N ASP A 85 -13.27 6.18 1.00
CA ASP A 85 -14.54 5.45 1.03
C ASP A 85 -14.69 4.64 2.32
N LYS A 86 -13.61 4.03 2.82
CA LYS A 86 -13.63 3.34 4.12
C LYS A 86 -13.76 4.32 5.29
N ARG A 87 -13.07 5.46 5.26
CA ARG A 87 -13.19 6.50 6.29
C ARG A 87 -14.57 7.11 6.37
N SER A 88 -15.19 7.39 5.23
CA SER A 88 -16.56 7.91 5.16
C SER A 88 -17.59 6.89 5.65
N ALA A 89 -17.38 5.59 5.37
CA ALA A 89 -18.24 4.52 5.88
C ALA A 89 -18.14 4.35 7.41
N PHE A 90 -16.98 4.63 8.00
CA PHE A 90 -16.79 4.60 9.45
C PHE A 90 -15.88 5.73 9.93
N SER A 91 -16.48 6.81 10.42
CA SER A 91 -15.80 8.08 10.73
C SER A 91 -14.66 7.96 11.75
N ARG A 92 -14.61 6.93 12.59
CA ARG A 92 -13.46 6.74 13.50
C ARG A 92 -12.17 6.37 12.76
N PHE A 93 -12.24 5.85 11.53
CA PHE A 93 -11.04 5.60 10.73
C PHE A 93 -10.29 6.89 10.32
N TYR A 94 -10.88 8.08 10.47
CA TYR A 94 -10.14 9.34 10.35
C TYR A 94 -9.08 9.51 11.46
N PHE A 95 -9.17 8.77 12.57
CA PHE A 95 -8.14 8.76 13.62
C PHE A 95 -6.96 7.83 13.32
N LEU A 96 -7.00 7.08 12.20
CA LEU A 96 -5.93 6.19 11.77
C LEU A 96 -5.18 6.79 10.58
N GLY A 97 -3.86 6.63 10.59
CA GLY A 97 -3.03 6.84 9.40
C GLY A 97 -3.33 5.80 8.32
N ASP A 98 -2.89 6.04 7.09
CA ASP A 98 -3.14 5.14 5.96
C ASP A 98 -2.60 3.72 6.22
N ASP A 99 -1.39 3.60 6.80
CA ASP A 99 -0.78 2.31 7.12
C ASP A 99 -1.58 1.52 8.17
N ASP A 100 -2.01 2.20 9.26
CA ASP A 100 -2.85 1.60 10.31
C ASP A 100 -4.20 1.15 9.75
N LEU A 101 -4.79 1.97 8.87
CA LEU A 101 -6.06 1.68 8.24
C LEU A 101 -5.95 0.49 7.27
N LEU A 102 -4.87 0.42 6.49
CA LEU A 102 -4.61 -0.72 5.62
C LEU A 102 -4.38 -2.01 6.40
N GLU A 103 -3.68 -1.92 7.53
CA GLU A 103 -3.43 -3.09 8.37
C GLU A 103 -4.71 -3.65 8.98
N ILE A 104 -5.58 -2.79 9.54
CA ILE A 104 -6.86 -3.25 10.13
C ILE A 104 -7.82 -3.78 9.05
N LEU A 105 -7.81 -3.23 7.83
CA LEU A 105 -8.62 -3.72 6.72
C LEU A 105 -8.10 -5.06 6.19
N GLY A 106 -6.79 -5.19 6.01
CA GLY A 106 -6.14 -6.40 5.48
C GLY A 106 -6.09 -7.56 6.48
N GLN A 107 -6.11 -7.28 7.78
CA GLN A 107 -6.09 -8.30 8.85
C GLN A 107 -7.32 -8.19 9.76
N SER A 108 -8.48 -7.95 9.17
CA SER A 108 -9.76 -7.77 9.88
C SER A 108 -10.23 -8.98 10.69
N THR A 109 -9.61 -10.15 10.50
CA THR A 109 -9.88 -11.37 11.27
C THR A 109 -8.82 -11.69 12.31
N ASN A 110 -7.72 -10.93 12.40
CA ASN A 110 -6.64 -11.16 13.35
C ASN A 110 -6.92 -10.42 14.67
N PRO A 111 -7.24 -11.13 15.78
CA PRO A 111 -7.58 -10.50 17.05
C PRO A 111 -6.48 -9.59 17.59
N THR A 112 -5.21 -9.94 17.38
CA THR A 112 -4.06 -9.16 17.85
C THR A 112 -3.97 -7.81 17.16
N VAL A 113 -4.21 -7.77 15.85
CA VAL A 113 -4.21 -6.51 15.08
C VAL A 113 -5.40 -5.65 15.44
N ILE A 114 -6.60 -6.25 15.49
CA ILE A 114 -7.82 -5.55 15.92
C ILE A 114 -7.61 -4.89 17.28
N GLN A 115 -7.01 -5.61 18.23
CA GLN A 115 -6.71 -5.14 19.56
C GLN A 115 -5.75 -3.93 19.58
N GLN A 116 -4.71 -3.92 18.75
CA GLN A 116 -3.75 -2.81 18.67
C GLN A 116 -4.41 -1.51 18.18
N HIS A 117 -5.29 -1.62 17.17
CA HIS A 117 -5.94 -0.46 16.56
C HIS A 117 -7.20 0.00 17.30
N LEU A 118 -7.90 -0.89 18.00
CA LEU A 118 -9.09 -0.55 18.80
C LEU A 118 -8.81 0.54 19.84
N LYS A 119 -7.64 0.50 20.49
CA LYS A 119 -7.23 1.51 21.47
C LYS A 119 -7.07 2.91 20.84
N LYS A 120 -6.60 2.99 19.60
CA LYS A 120 -6.50 4.25 18.83
C LYS A 120 -7.88 4.78 18.44
N LEU A 121 -8.81 3.89 18.11
CA LEU A 121 -10.17 4.22 17.69
C LEU A 121 -11.12 4.57 18.84
N PHE A 122 -10.90 4.00 20.03
CA PHE A 122 -11.79 4.13 21.19
C PHE A 122 -10.98 4.40 22.46
N GLN A 123 -10.92 5.67 22.89
CA GLN A 123 -10.19 6.06 24.10
C GLN A 123 -10.67 5.35 25.38
N GLY A 124 -11.95 4.96 25.45
CA GLY A 124 -12.52 4.23 26.59
C GLY A 124 -12.26 2.72 26.59
N ILE A 125 -11.66 2.18 25.52
CA ILE A 125 -11.37 0.75 25.40
C ILE A 125 -9.86 0.57 25.45
N ASN A 126 -9.35 0.01 26.55
CA ASN A 126 -7.95 -0.39 26.62
C ASN A 126 -7.74 -1.73 25.92
N ARG A 127 -8.63 -2.71 26.17
CA ARG A 127 -8.66 -3.98 25.44
C ARG A 127 -10.02 -4.65 25.36
N VAL A 128 -10.15 -5.61 24.46
CA VAL A 128 -11.29 -6.52 24.32
C VAL A 128 -10.87 -7.95 24.68
N ILE A 129 -11.82 -8.73 25.19
CA ILE A 129 -11.63 -10.15 25.48
C ILE A 129 -12.36 -10.95 24.41
N PHE A 130 -11.60 -11.78 23.69
CA PHE A 130 -12.16 -12.71 22.72
C PHE A 130 -12.57 -14.02 23.42
N ASN A 131 -13.55 -14.72 22.86
CA ASN A 131 -13.83 -16.11 23.23
C ASN A 131 -12.64 -17.04 22.91
N PRO A 132 -12.57 -18.27 23.46
CA PRO A 132 -11.43 -19.18 23.26
C PRO A 132 -11.12 -19.49 21.79
N ASP A 133 -12.14 -19.46 20.94
CA ASP A 133 -12.09 -19.67 19.49
C ASP A 133 -11.80 -18.39 18.68
N SER A 134 -11.67 -17.23 19.33
CA SER A 134 -11.35 -15.94 18.70
C SER A 134 -12.32 -15.45 17.62
N THR A 135 -13.57 -15.90 17.68
CA THR A 135 -14.63 -15.57 16.71
C THR A 135 -15.52 -14.41 17.18
N SER A 136 -15.61 -14.17 18.49
CA SER A 136 -16.46 -13.15 19.06
C SER A 136 -15.81 -12.41 20.23
N ILE A 137 -16.17 -11.13 20.37
CA ILE A 137 -15.76 -10.30 21.50
C ILE A 137 -16.79 -10.48 22.61
N THR A 138 -16.34 -10.90 23.78
CA THR A 138 -17.19 -11.21 24.94
C THR A 138 -17.20 -10.11 26.00
N ALA A 139 -16.12 -9.32 26.10
CA ALA A 139 -16.04 -8.22 27.05
C ALA A 139 -15.12 -7.09 26.56
N MET A 140 -15.36 -5.89 27.09
CA MET A 140 -14.48 -4.73 26.96
C MET A 140 -13.85 -4.41 28.31
N VAL A 141 -12.59 -4.02 28.31
CA VAL A 141 -11.80 -3.70 29.49
C VAL A 141 -11.34 -2.25 29.39
N SER A 142 -11.73 -1.44 30.37
CA SER A 142 -11.23 -0.08 30.53
C SER A 142 -9.82 -0.08 31.12
N SER A 143 -9.12 1.05 31.02
CA SER A 143 -7.88 1.29 31.76
C SER A 143 -8.12 1.31 33.26
#